data_AF-A0A7W1RRQ5-F1
#
_entry.id   AF-A0A7W1RRQ5-F1
#
_cell.length_a   1.000
_cell.length_b   1.000
_cell.length_c   1.000
_cell.angle_alpha   90.00
_cell.angle_beta   90.00
_cell.angle_gamma   90.00
#
_symmetry.space_group_name_H-M   'P 1'
#
loop_
_entity.id
_entity.type
_entity.pdbx_description
1 polymer ?
#
loop_
_entity_poly.entity_id
_entity_poly.type
_entity_poly.pdbx_seq_one_letter_code
_entity_poly.pdbx_strand_id
1 'polypeptide(L)' 'MHTNHGAIEVELFDEDAPKTVENFRKLAADGFYDGLTFHRVIPEFMIQ' A
#
# COMPACT_ATOMS: atom_id res chain seq x y z
N MET A 1 6.57 -0.47 -3.32
CA MET A 1 6.60 -0.93 -1.91
C MET A 1 7.61 -2.08 -1.80
N HIS A 2 8.51 -2.06 -0.82
CA HIS A 2 9.49 -3.14 -0.63
C HIS A 2 9.12 -3.97 0.60
N THR A 3 8.93 -5.27 0.42
CA THR A 3 8.63 -6.21 1.50
C THR A 3 9.80 -7.16 1.70
N ASN A 4 9.79 -7.94 2.79
CA ASN A 4 10.73 -9.04 2.99
C ASN A 4 10.56 -10.22 2.01
N HIS A 5 9.51 -10.20 1.16
CA HIS A 5 9.27 -11.18 0.10
C HIS A 5 9.50 -10.61 -1.31
N GLY A 6 10.00 -9.37 -1.42
CA GLY A 6 10.28 -8.70 -2.69
C GLY A 6 9.52 -7.38 -2.88
N ALA A 7 9.72 -6.77 -4.04
CA ALA A 7 9.08 -5.51 -4.40
C ALA A 7 7.67 -5.74 -4.96
N ILE A 8 6.75 -4.86 -4.58
CA ILE A 8 5.41 -4.74 -5.13
C ILE A 8 5.30 -3.36 -5.76
N GLU A 9 5.03 -3.32 -7.06
CA GLU A 9 4.74 -2.10 -7.81
C GLU A 9 3.23 -1.85 -7.83
N VAL A 10 2.82 -0.59 -7.67
CA VAL A 10 1.41 -0.21 -7.58
C VAL A 10 1.19 1.03 -8.43
N GLU A 11 0.19 0.98 -9.30
CA GLU A 11 -0.33 2.13 -10.04
C GLU A 11 -1.49 2.75 -9.26
N LEU A 12 -1.54 4.08 -9.22
CA LEU A 12 -2.56 4.84 -8.47
C LEU A 12 -3.46 5.57 -9.47
N PHE A 13 -4.77 5.45 -9.28
CA PHE A 13 -5.79 6.07 -10.14
C PHE A 13 -6.26 7.39 -9.52
N ASP A 14 -5.48 8.46 -9.75
CA ASP A 14 -5.74 9.80 -9.22
C ASP A 14 -7.11 10.35 -9.63
N GLU A 15 -7.57 10.07 -10.85
CA GLU A 15 -8.83 10.61 -11.37
C GLU A 15 -10.05 9.97 -10.69
N ASP A 16 -9.98 8.67 -10.41
CA ASP A 16 -11.09 7.90 -9.82
C ASP A 16 -11.21 8.10 -8.30
N ALA A 17 -10.07 8.23 -7.60
CA ALA A 17 -10.02 8.29 -6.14
C ALA A 17 -9.02 9.34 -5.60
N PRO A 18 -9.17 10.64 -5.96
CA PRO A 18 -8.14 11.66 -5.75
C PRO A 18 -7.74 11.83 -4.28
N LYS A 19 -8.72 11.87 -3.37
CA LYS A 19 -8.46 12.03 -1.92
C LYS A 19 -7.76 10.82 -1.32
N THR A 20 -8.10 9.63 -1.77
CA THR A 20 -7.50 8.39 -1.29
C THR A 20 -6.05 8.28 -1.76
N VAL A 21 -5.80 8.59 -3.03
CA VAL A 21 -4.46 8.61 -3.62
C VAL A 21 -3.58 9.67 -2.95
N GLU A 22 -4.10 10.88 -2.71
CA GLU A 22 -3.40 11.93 -1.98
C GLU A 22 -2.98 11.47 -0.57
N ASN A 23 -3.92 10.91 0.19
CA ASN A 23 -3.65 10.41 1.53
C ASN A 23 -2.62 9.27 1.53
N PHE A 24 -2.73 8.32 0.60
CA PHE A 24 -1.78 7.22 0.47
C PHE A 24 -0.38 7.72 0.14
N ARG A 25 -0.24 8.64 -0.83
CA ARG A 25 1.04 9.25 -1.19
C ARG A 25 1.67 9.98 -0.02
N LYS A 26 0.88 10.75 0.74
CA LYS A 26 1.36 11.46 1.92
C LYS A 26 1.91 10.49 2.98
N LEU A 27 1.13 9.48 3.36
CA LEU A 27 1.55 8.49 4.36
C LEU A 27 2.79 7.71 3.89
N ALA A 28 2.88 7.37 2.61
CA ALA A 28 4.06 6.72 2.04
C ALA A 28 5.30 7.63 2.07
N ALA A 29 5.17 8.91 1.73
CA ALA A 29 6.26 9.88 1.78
C ALA A 29 6.74 10.17 3.22
N ASP A 30 5.82 10.12 4.19
CA ASP A 30 6.11 10.30 5.61
C ASP A 30 6.70 9.02 6.25
N GLY A 31 6.89 7.93 5.49
CA GLY A 31 7.44 6.65 5.98
C GLY A 31 6.48 5.87 6.90
N PHE A 32 5.19 6.22 6.91
CA PHE A 32 4.21 5.62 7.83
C PHE A 32 4.09 4.10 7.68
N TYR A 33 4.23 3.58 6.45
CA TYR A 33 4.09 2.16 6.15
C TYR A 33 5.38 1.35 6.39
N ASP A 34 6.49 1.99 6.71
CA ASP A 34 7.77 1.31 6.89
C ASP A 34 7.74 0.43 8.15
N GLY A 35 8.07 -0.85 7.98
CA GLY A 35 8.09 -1.83 9.06
C GLY A 35 6.71 -2.38 9.46
N LEU A 36 5.61 -1.91 8.85
CA LEU A 36 4.30 -2.52 9.05
C LEU A 36 4.24 -3.92 8.42
N THR A 37 3.37 -4.78 8.97
CA THR A 37 3.18 -6.16 8.51
C THR A 37 1.80 -6.34 7.89
N PHE A 38 1.70 -7.23 6.90
CA PHE A 38 0.42 -7.79 6.47
C PHE A 38 -0.07 -8.76 7.55
N HIS A 39 -0.88 -8.25 8.47
CA HIS A 39 -1.33 -8.99 9.65
C HIS A 39 -2.53 -9.91 9.33
N ARG A 40 -3.14 -9.76 8.16
CA ARG A 40 -4.25 -10.59 7.71
C ARG A 40 -4.02 -11.09 6.29
N VAL A 41 -3.98 -12.41 6.14
CA VAL A 41 -3.81 -13.10 4.86
C VAL A 41 -4.94 -14.12 4.71
N ILE A 42 -5.80 -13.93 3.71
CA ILE A 42 -6.88 -14.86 3.39
C ILE A 42 -6.58 -15.46 2.00
N PRO A 43 -6.28 -16.78 1.92
CA PRO A 43 -6.01 -17.45 0.65
C PRO A 43 -7.11 -17.19 -0.37
N GLU A 44 -6.70 -16.95 -1.63
CA GLU A 44 -7.60 -16.72 -2.77
C GLU A 44 -8.54 -15.51 -2.60
N PHE A 45 -8.24 -14.59 -1.67
CA PHE A 45 -9.03 -13.39 -1.45
C PHE A 45 -8.17 -12.13 -1.37
N MET A 46 -7.50 -11.89 -0.24
CA MET A 46 -6.76 -10.64 -0.03
C MET A 46 -5.72 -10.72 1.09
N ILE A 47 -4.83 -9.72 1.08
CA ILE A 47 -3.90 -9.40 2.16
C ILE A 47 -4.17 -7.98 2.68
N GLN A 48 -4.00 -7.78 3.98
CA GLN A 48 -4.20 -6.51 4.69
C GLN A 48 -3.17 -6.34 5.80
#